data_AF-A0A6J6E612-F1
#
_entry.id   AF-A0A6J6E612-F1
#
_cell.length_a   1.000
_cell.length_b   1.000
_cell.length_c   1.000
_cell.angle_alpha   90.00
_cell.angle_beta   90.00
_cell.angle_gamma   90.00
#
_symmetry.space_group_name_H-M   'P 1'
#
loop_
_entity.id
_entity.type
_entity.pdbx_description
1 polymer ?
#
loop_
_entity_poly.entity_id
_entity_poly.type
_entity_poly.pdbx_seq_one_letter_code
_entity_poly.pdbx_strand_id
1 'polypeptide(L)'
;MTTPVDADAAALLAAARSGDRSALARLLSKVERGGDDARSVSEVTHALAGAATTVGITGAPGAGKSTLTSALVREMRSSDVSVGVLAIDPSSPFTGGAILGDRVRMDEHALDEEVFIRSMATRGHLGGLSVAVPDAARVLDAAGMQWVLIETVGVGQVEVEIAGEADTTIVVVNPGWGDTVQANKAGLMEIADVFVVNKADRSGLEETVADLERMLSLRTGSEWRPPVVQTIATEGRGASELWSAIQQHNAWSLENGEFERRRSLRLDQELRRVVNALMAAKVEELSGGDAWQRARSEVAARHVDPWTAANALLA
;
A
#
# COMPACT_ATOMS: atom_id res chain seq x y z
N MET A 1 -8.81 -25.93 -15.82
CA MET A 1 -8.50 -26.94 -14.78
C MET A 1 -8.21 -26.17 -13.52
N THR A 2 -9.11 -26.22 -12.52
CA THR A 2 -8.85 -25.66 -11.19
C THR A 2 -7.74 -26.47 -10.55
N THR A 3 -6.58 -25.84 -10.37
CA THR A 3 -5.50 -26.37 -9.54
C THR A 3 -6.08 -26.67 -8.15
N PRO A 4 -5.76 -27.82 -7.52
CA PRO A 4 -6.22 -28.07 -6.17
C PRO A 4 -5.71 -26.95 -5.25
N VAL A 5 -6.61 -26.38 -4.44
CA VAL A 5 -6.28 -25.40 -3.40
C VAL A 5 -5.12 -25.96 -2.58
N ASP A 6 -4.04 -25.19 -2.42
CA ASP A 6 -2.93 -25.57 -1.56
C ASP A 6 -3.46 -25.74 -0.12
N ALA A 7 -3.48 -26.99 0.37
CA ALA A 7 -3.99 -27.34 1.68
C ALA A 7 -3.23 -26.62 2.81
N ASP A 8 -1.97 -26.19 2.58
CA ASP A 8 -1.19 -25.41 3.54
C ASP A 8 -1.73 -23.97 3.66
N ALA A 9 -2.04 -23.29 2.55
CA ALA A 9 -2.56 -21.92 2.57
C ALA A 9 -3.94 -21.83 3.25
N ALA A 10 -4.84 -22.76 2.94
CA ALA A 10 -6.16 -22.82 3.55
C ALA A 10 -6.09 -23.12 5.07
N ALA A 11 -5.21 -24.04 5.48
CA ALA A 11 -5.01 -24.36 6.90
C ALA A 11 -4.41 -23.17 7.66
N LEU A 12 -3.43 -22.47 7.07
CA LEU A 12 -2.85 -21.27 7.64
C LEU A 12 -3.89 -20.15 7.80
N LEU A 13 -4.77 -19.96 6.82
CA LEU A 13 -5.83 -18.95 6.91
C LEU A 13 -6.84 -19.29 8.01
N ALA A 14 -7.25 -20.55 8.13
CA ALA A 14 -8.14 -20.99 9.20
C ALA A 14 -7.51 -20.75 10.59
N ALA A 15 -6.22 -21.08 10.75
CA ALA A 15 -5.49 -20.83 11.99
C ALA A 15 -5.36 -19.32 12.28
N ALA A 16 -5.01 -18.50 11.28
CA ALA A 16 -4.90 -17.06 11.41
C ALA A 16 -6.22 -16.42 11.87
N ARG A 17 -7.35 -16.82 11.29
CA ARG A 17 -8.70 -16.37 11.70
C ARG A 17 -9.11 -16.82 13.09
N SER A 18 -8.44 -17.84 13.65
CA SER A 18 -8.60 -18.28 15.04
C SER A 18 -7.61 -17.60 16.01
N GLY A 19 -6.84 -16.61 15.55
CA GLY A 19 -5.90 -15.84 16.35
C GLY A 19 -4.45 -16.31 16.28
N ASP A 20 -4.10 -17.29 15.43
CA ASP A 20 -2.70 -17.73 15.27
C ASP A 20 -1.87 -16.69 14.50
N ARG A 21 -1.15 -15.86 15.25
CA ARG A 21 -0.25 -14.82 14.73
C ARG A 21 0.91 -15.41 13.91
N SER A 22 1.37 -16.62 14.21
CA SER A 22 2.43 -17.28 13.44
C SER A 22 1.91 -17.71 12.08
N ALA A 23 0.70 -18.27 12.03
CA ALA A 23 0.03 -18.61 10.78
C ALA A 23 -0.18 -17.36 9.90
N LEU A 24 -0.65 -16.26 10.49
CA LEU A 24 -0.79 -14.97 9.79
C LEU A 24 0.55 -14.47 9.23
N ALA A 25 1.62 -14.49 10.05
CA ALA A 25 2.95 -14.10 9.60
C ALA A 25 3.47 -15.00 8.45
N ARG A 26 3.16 -16.30 8.48
CA ARG A 26 3.53 -17.26 7.41
C ARG A 26 2.78 -16.99 6.10
N LEU A 27 1.49 -16.62 6.16
CA LEU A 27 0.72 -16.20 4.98
C LEU A 27 1.33 -14.94 4.36
N LEU A 28 1.66 -13.94 5.18
CA LEU A 28 2.31 -12.73 4.69
C LEU A 28 3.69 -13.04 4.09
N SER A 29 4.45 -13.96 4.69
CA SER A 29 5.70 -14.47 4.09
C SER A 29 5.50 -15.22 2.77
N LYS A 30 4.37 -15.93 2.56
CA LYS A 30 3.98 -16.56 1.29
C LYS A 30 3.68 -15.51 0.22
N VAL A 31 2.81 -14.54 0.54
CA VAL A 31 2.50 -13.39 -0.32
C VAL A 31 3.77 -12.64 -0.69
N GLU A 32 4.61 -12.40 0.30
CA GLU A 32 5.90 -11.78 0.09
C GLU A 32 6.71 -12.57 -0.94
N ARG A 33 6.95 -13.87 -0.77
CA ARG A 33 7.80 -14.64 -1.72
C ARG A 33 7.32 -14.60 -3.17
N GLY A 34 6.03 -14.36 -3.43
CA GLY A 34 5.50 -14.25 -4.79
C GLY A 34 5.28 -15.60 -5.46
N GLY A 35 4.99 -15.58 -6.77
CA GLY A 35 4.80 -16.80 -7.57
C GLY A 35 3.62 -17.66 -7.10
N ASP A 36 3.80 -18.99 -7.12
CA ASP A 36 2.76 -19.94 -6.73
C ASP A 36 2.35 -19.80 -5.26
N ASP A 37 3.25 -19.38 -4.37
CA ASP A 37 2.91 -19.12 -2.97
C ASP A 37 1.91 -17.96 -2.85
N ALA A 38 2.18 -16.82 -3.48
CA ALA A 38 1.25 -15.69 -3.46
C ALA A 38 -0.08 -16.03 -4.13
N ARG A 39 -0.04 -16.76 -5.26
CA ARG A 39 -1.24 -17.25 -5.95
C ARG A 39 -2.09 -18.13 -5.04
N SER A 40 -1.48 -19.10 -4.35
CA SER A 40 -2.20 -20.02 -3.45
C SER A 40 -2.89 -19.28 -2.31
N VAL A 41 -2.25 -18.22 -1.77
CA VAL A 41 -2.84 -17.37 -0.74
C VAL A 41 -3.98 -16.51 -1.30
N SER A 42 -3.80 -15.94 -2.49
CA SER A 42 -4.85 -15.16 -3.17
C SER A 42 -6.11 -16.01 -3.41
N GLU A 43 -5.95 -17.27 -3.87
CA GLU A 43 -7.05 -18.21 -4.11
C GLU A 43 -7.91 -18.47 -2.85
N VAL A 44 -7.32 -18.49 -1.65
CA VAL A 44 -8.06 -18.73 -0.40
C VAL A 44 -8.55 -17.47 0.29
N THR A 45 -7.97 -16.30 -0.01
CA THR A 45 -8.32 -15.03 0.66
C THR A 45 -9.28 -14.16 -0.14
N HIS A 46 -9.28 -14.23 -1.48
CA HIS A 46 -10.01 -13.31 -2.34
C HIS A 46 -11.52 -13.24 -2.03
N ALA A 47 -12.17 -14.39 -1.83
CA ALA A 47 -13.60 -14.46 -1.54
C ALA A 47 -13.98 -14.03 -0.11
N LEU A 48 -13.00 -13.90 0.78
CA LEU A 48 -13.18 -13.57 2.20
C LEU A 48 -12.80 -12.13 2.53
N ALA A 49 -12.14 -11.44 1.61
CA ALA A 49 -11.74 -10.05 1.77
C ALA A 49 -12.76 -9.08 1.14
N GLY A 50 -12.50 -7.79 1.30
CA GLY A 50 -13.34 -6.68 0.91
C GLY A 50 -14.05 -6.00 2.08
N ALA A 51 -13.84 -6.42 3.32
CA ALA A 51 -14.50 -5.83 4.48
C ALA A 51 -13.65 -4.74 5.16
N ALA A 52 -12.35 -4.97 5.31
CA ALA A 52 -11.46 -4.05 6.00
C ALA A 52 -11.31 -2.71 5.25
N THR A 53 -11.28 -1.60 5.96
CA THR A 53 -10.93 -0.29 5.37
C THR A 53 -9.41 -0.13 5.37
N THR A 54 -8.86 0.22 4.20
CA THR A 54 -7.42 0.45 4.04
C THR A 54 -7.09 1.94 4.11
N VAL A 55 -6.11 2.29 4.94
CA VAL A 55 -5.66 3.69 5.14
C VAL A 55 -4.18 3.79 4.78
N GLY A 56 -3.87 4.62 3.79
CA GLY A 56 -2.52 4.89 3.33
C GLY A 56 -1.90 6.06 4.07
N ILE A 57 -0.64 5.94 4.52
CA ILE A 57 0.08 7.01 5.22
C ILE A 57 1.38 7.31 4.46
N THR A 58 1.49 8.54 3.98
CA THR A 58 2.61 9.00 3.14
C THR A 58 3.09 10.40 3.53
N GLY A 59 4.22 10.81 2.98
CA GLY A 59 4.93 12.05 3.31
C GLY A 59 6.43 11.82 3.41
N ALA A 60 7.22 12.89 3.41
CA ALA A 60 8.67 12.77 3.24
C ALA A 60 9.36 12.04 4.42
N PRO A 61 10.62 11.62 4.25
CA PRO A 61 11.38 10.97 5.30
C PRO A 61 11.52 11.90 6.50
N GLY A 62 11.40 11.35 7.70
CA GLY A 62 11.48 12.15 8.93
C GLY A 62 10.23 12.96 9.27
N ALA A 63 9.14 12.86 8.49
CA ALA A 63 7.88 13.53 8.82
C ALA A 63 7.21 13.05 10.12
N GLY A 64 7.67 11.91 10.65
CA GLY A 64 7.16 11.30 11.87
C GLY A 64 5.97 10.38 11.62
N LYS A 65 5.81 9.89 10.38
CA LYS A 65 4.77 8.94 9.97
C LYS A 65 4.72 7.72 10.88
N SER A 66 5.87 7.16 11.23
CA SER A 66 5.96 5.94 12.02
C SER A 66 5.44 6.13 13.45
N THR A 67 5.83 7.23 14.07
CA THR A 67 5.33 7.64 15.38
C THR A 67 3.85 7.99 15.31
N LEU A 68 3.41 8.65 14.23
CA LEU A 68 2.00 8.99 14.01
C LEU A 68 1.13 7.74 13.89
N THR A 69 1.58 6.75 13.12
CA THR A 69 0.91 5.46 12.97
C THR A 69 0.77 4.76 14.31
N SER A 70 1.80 4.74 15.15
CA SER A 70 1.71 4.18 16.52
C SER A 70 0.66 4.90 17.37
N ALA A 71 0.67 6.24 17.36
CA ALA A 71 -0.30 7.05 18.08
C ALA A 71 -1.74 6.81 17.57
N LEU A 72 -1.91 6.68 16.25
CA LEU A 72 -3.19 6.40 15.62
C LEU A 72 -3.69 4.98 15.95
N VAL A 73 -2.82 3.96 15.93
CA VAL A 73 -3.18 2.59 16.33
C VAL A 73 -3.69 2.58 17.77
N ARG A 74 -3.01 3.26 18.70
CA ARG A 74 -3.50 3.40 20.08
C ARG A 74 -4.91 4.00 20.15
N GLU A 75 -5.15 5.08 19.40
CA GLU A 75 -6.47 5.73 19.37
C GLU A 75 -7.54 4.79 18.79
N MET A 76 -7.25 4.12 17.67
CA MET A 76 -8.15 3.15 17.05
C MET A 76 -8.48 2.00 18.02
N ARG A 77 -7.47 1.46 18.72
CA ARG A 77 -7.67 0.42 19.73
C ARG A 77 -8.51 0.87 20.91
N SER A 78 -8.51 2.16 21.26
CA SER A 78 -9.45 2.70 22.26
C SER A 78 -10.92 2.64 21.82
N SER A 79 -11.17 2.50 20.50
CA SER A 79 -12.49 2.27 19.90
C SER A 79 -12.82 0.77 19.69
N ASP A 80 -12.00 -0.14 20.24
CA ASP A 80 -12.18 -1.60 20.16
C ASP A 80 -12.24 -2.19 18.74
N VAL A 81 -11.48 -1.63 17.80
CA VAL A 81 -11.36 -2.15 16.42
C VAL A 81 -10.03 -2.86 16.18
N SER A 82 -10.03 -3.96 15.41
CA SER A 82 -8.80 -4.68 15.07
C SER A 82 -8.00 -3.97 13.96
N VAL A 83 -6.67 -3.92 14.10
CA VAL A 83 -5.79 -3.12 13.23
C VAL A 83 -4.61 -3.93 12.72
N GLY A 84 -4.52 -4.08 11.41
CA GLY A 84 -3.32 -4.53 10.72
C GLY A 84 -2.46 -3.34 10.27
N VAL A 85 -1.13 -3.44 10.36
CA VAL A 85 -0.20 -2.41 9.89
C VAL A 85 0.82 -3.05 8.95
N LEU A 86 0.89 -2.54 7.72
CA LEU A 86 1.90 -2.88 6.72
C LEU A 86 2.88 -1.71 6.58
N ALA A 87 4.09 -1.87 7.12
CA ALA A 87 5.16 -0.88 6.99
C ALA A 87 6.02 -1.23 5.77
N ILE A 88 5.97 -0.40 4.73
CA ILE A 88 6.65 -0.62 3.46
C ILE A 88 7.99 0.09 3.45
N ASP A 89 9.05 -0.71 3.55
CA ASP A 89 10.44 -0.27 3.64
C ASP A 89 11.21 -0.47 2.33
N PRO A 90 12.20 0.41 2.01
CA PRO A 90 13.14 0.13 0.95
C PRO A 90 13.88 -1.19 1.23
N SER A 91 14.25 -1.86 0.15
CA SER A 91 14.93 -3.15 0.23
C SER A 91 16.40 -2.99 0.59
N SER A 92 16.86 -3.80 1.53
CA SER A 92 18.26 -3.92 1.88
C SER A 92 19.04 -4.40 0.66
N PRO A 93 20.09 -3.67 0.23
CA PRO A 93 20.92 -4.09 -0.89
C PRO A 93 21.69 -5.38 -0.61
N PHE A 94 21.78 -5.81 0.66
CA PHE A 94 22.51 -7.00 1.08
C PHE A 94 21.61 -8.22 1.30
N THR A 95 20.40 -8.01 1.84
CA THR A 95 19.52 -9.12 2.25
C THR A 95 18.21 -9.19 1.46
N GLY A 96 17.87 -8.14 0.70
CA GLY A 96 16.59 -8.03 -0.01
C GLY A 96 15.37 -7.81 0.90
N GLY A 97 15.54 -7.84 2.23
CA GLY A 97 14.49 -7.57 3.21
C GLY A 97 14.36 -6.07 3.57
N ALA A 98 13.39 -5.73 4.42
CA ALA A 98 13.16 -4.35 4.87
C ALA A 98 14.38 -3.80 5.64
N ILE A 99 14.82 -2.57 5.31
CA ILE A 99 16.02 -1.95 5.92
C ILE A 99 15.78 -1.53 7.37
N LEU A 100 14.65 -0.87 7.66
CA LEU A 100 14.44 -0.22 8.94
C LEU A 100 13.80 -1.19 9.94
N GLY A 101 12.88 -2.03 9.47
CA GLY A 101 12.34 -3.12 10.25
C GLY A 101 11.49 -2.65 11.44
N ASP A 102 10.47 -3.44 11.74
CA ASP A 102 9.37 -3.15 12.65
C ASP A 102 9.72 -2.86 14.13
N ARG A 103 11.00 -2.86 14.54
CA ARG A 103 11.39 -2.99 15.96
C ARG A 103 10.84 -1.91 16.88
N VAL A 104 10.80 -0.66 16.43
CA VAL A 104 10.30 0.44 17.28
C VAL A 104 8.77 0.42 17.41
N ARG A 105 8.05 -0.13 16.42
CA ARG A 105 6.57 -0.19 16.41
C ARG A 105 6.04 -1.45 17.10
N MET A 106 6.77 -2.55 16.99
CA MET A 106 6.39 -3.82 17.59
C MET A 106 6.39 -3.74 19.11
N ASP A 107 7.31 -3.03 19.75
CA ASP A 107 7.42 -3.04 21.22
C ASP A 107 6.19 -2.45 21.94
N GLU A 108 5.54 -1.43 21.35
CA GLU A 108 4.40 -0.74 21.96
C GLU A 108 3.08 -1.53 21.88
N HIS A 109 2.91 -2.34 20.84
CA HIS A 109 1.70 -3.13 20.57
C HIS A 109 1.94 -4.64 20.52
N ALA A 110 3.12 -5.12 20.95
CA ALA A 110 3.52 -6.53 20.87
C ALA A 110 2.52 -7.49 21.55
N LEU A 111 1.87 -7.02 22.62
CA LEU A 111 0.96 -7.79 23.45
C LEU A 111 -0.52 -7.58 23.10
N ASP A 112 -0.85 -6.68 22.16
CA ASP A 112 -2.22 -6.46 21.72
C ASP A 112 -2.58 -7.49 20.64
N GLU A 113 -3.45 -8.44 21.00
CA GLU A 113 -3.86 -9.53 20.11
C GLU A 113 -4.64 -9.02 18.89
N GLU A 114 -5.31 -7.88 19.03
CA GLU A 114 -6.09 -7.21 17.97
C GLU A 114 -5.24 -6.26 17.11
N VAL A 115 -3.93 -6.21 17.35
CA VAL A 115 -2.97 -5.46 16.51
C VAL A 115 -1.96 -6.41 15.88
N PHE A 116 -1.83 -6.35 14.56
CA PHE A 116 -0.80 -7.08 13.84
C PHE A 116 0.05 -6.15 12.99
N ILE A 117 1.37 -6.16 13.18
CA ILE A 117 2.30 -5.29 12.47
C ILE A 117 3.25 -6.16 11.62
N ARG A 118 3.45 -5.76 10.36
CA ARG A 118 4.39 -6.39 9.44
C ARG A 118 5.13 -5.35 8.60
N SER A 119 6.45 -5.36 8.72
CA SER A 119 7.34 -4.72 7.76
C SER A 119 7.50 -5.55 6.49
N MET A 120 7.45 -4.91 5.33
CA MET A 120 7.61 -5.51 4.00
C MET A 120 8.63 -4.71 3.17
N ALA A 121 9.40 -5.40 2.34
CA ALA A 121 10.36 -4.77 1.44
C ALA A 121 9.74 -4.46 0.05
N THR A 122 10.19 -3.39 -0.60
CA THR A 122 9.82 -3.04 -1.99
C THR A 122 10.39 -3.99 -3.07
N ARG A 123 11.32 -4.88 -2.70
CA ARG A 123 12.13 -5.82 -3.53
C ARG A 123 12.61 -5.34 -4.89
N GLY A 124 13.13 -4.12 -4.95
CA GLY A 124 13.78 -3.61 -6.17
C GLY A 124 12.82 -3.34 -7.34
N HIS A 125 11.51 -3.25 -7.08
CA HIS A 125 10.56 -2.76 -8.07
C HIS A 125 10.90 -1.30 -8.39
N LEU A 126 11.49 -1.11 -9.58
CA LEU A 126 11.82 0.19 -10.15
C LEU A 126 10.52 0.89 -10.52
N GLY A 127 9.92 1.57 -9.55
CA GLY A 127 8.69 2.33 -9.72
C GLY A 127 7.49 1.78 -8.96
N GLY A 128 7.68 1.32 -7.71
CA GLY A 128 6.54 1.37 -6.80
C GLY A 128 6.52 0.62 -5.48
N LEU A 129 5.39 0.74 -4.77
CA LEU A 129 4.94 -0.13 -3.68
C LEU A 129 5.14 -1.59 -4.08
N SER A 130 5.47 -2.44 -3.11
CA SER A 130 5.67 -3.87 -3.38
C SER A 130 4.42 -4.44 -4.05
N VAL A 131 4.59 -5.22 -5.13
CA VAL A 131 3.48 -5.96 -5.78
C VAL A 131 2.70 -6.83 -4.80
N ALA A 132 3.30 -7.14 -3.65
CA ALA A 132 2.73 -7.92 -2.57
C ALA A 132 1.82 -7.13 -1.61
N VAL A 133 1.80 -5.78 -1.64
CA VAL A 133 1.00 -4.97 -0.70
C VAL A 133 -0.51 -5.25 -0.81
N PRO A 134 -1.12 -5.29 -2.00
CA PRO A 134 -2.56 -5.55 -2.11
C PRO A 134 -2.95 -6.94 -1.58
N ASP A 135 -2.13 -7.95 -1.89
CA ASP A 135 -2.31 -9.31 -1.38
C ASP A 135 -2.11 -9.38 0.14
N ALA A 136 -1.16 -8.63 0.69
CA ALA A 136 -0.93 -8.58 2.14
C ALA A 136 -2.08 -7.91 2.88
N ALA A 137 -2.63 -6.81 2.34
CA ALA A 137 -3.81 -6.16 2.88
C ALA A 137 -5.02 -7.11 2.85
N ARG A 138 -5.20 -7.83 1.74
CA ARG A 138 -6.21 -8.88 1.59
C ARG A 138 -6.07 -10.03 2.60
N VAL A 139 -4.84 -10.44 2.92
CA VAL A 139 -4.59 -11.44 3.97
C VAL A 139 -5.03 -10.93 5.35
N LEU A 140 -4.71 -9.68 5.69
CA LEU A 140 -5.10 -9.08 6.98
C LEU A 140 -6.63 -8.95 7.10
N ASP A 141 -7.29 -8.51 6.02
CA ASP A 141 -8.75 -8.44 5.91
C ASP A 141 -9.39 -9.83 6.09
N ALA A 142 -8.94 -10.82 5.31
CA ALA A 142 -9.43 -12.20 5.41
C ALA A 142 -9.16 -12.83 6.79
N ALA A 143 -8.13 -12.37 7.51
CA ALA A 143 -7.82 -12.78 8.87
C ALA A 143 -8.72 -12.12 9.93
N GLY A 144 -9.52 -11.11 9.57
CA GLY A 144 -10.49 -10.45 10.45
C GLY A 144 -10.07 -9.06 10.95
N MET A 145 -9.02 -8.46 10.38
CA MET A 145 -8.66 -7.07 10.71
C MET A 145 -9.69 -6.12 10.11
N GLN A 146 -10.23 -5.21 10.92
CA GLN A 146 -11.23 -4.23 10.45
C GLN A 146 -10.56 -3.06 9.72
N TRP A 147 -9.32 -2.72 10.11
CA TRP A 147 -8.56 -1.64 9.51
C TRP A 147 -7.16 -2.10 9.13
N VAL A 148 -6.71 -1.69 7.95
CA VAL A 148 -5.35 -1.96 7.47
C VAL A 148 -4.65 -0.64 7.21
N LEU A 149 -3.67 -0.29 8.04
CA LEU A 149 -2.81 0.87 7.82
C LEU A 149 -1.63 0.47 6.94
N ILE A 150 -1.35 1.23 5.90
CA ILE A 150 -0.21 1.01 5.00
C ILE A 150 0.66 2.26 5.05
N GLU A 151 1.87 2.15 5.58
CA GLU A 151 2.82 3.26 5.67
C GLU A 151 4.00 3.05 4.72
N THR A 152 4.42 4.11 4.04
CA THR A 152 5.64 4.13 3.21
C THR A 152 6.78 4.86 3.90
N VAL A 153 8.04 4.63 3.53
CA VAL A 153 9.18 5.39 4.14
C VAL A 153 9.35 6.79 3.56
N GLY A 154 8.60 7.16 2.51
CA GLY A 154 8.64 8.51 1.93
C GLY A 154 9.86 8.81 1.05
N VAL A 155 10.47 7.79 0.41
CA VAL A 155 11.58 8.02 -0.53
C VAL A 155 11.10 7.68 -1.95
N GLY A 156 11.15 8.65 -2.87
CA GLY A 156 10.82 8.47 -4.27
C GLY A 156 9.32 8.67 -4.62
N GLN A 157 8.90 8.18 -5.79
CA GLN A 157 7.51 8.33 -6.30
C GLN A 157 6.48 7.44 -5.59
N VAL A 158 6.91 6.60 -4.63
CA VAL A 158 6.07 5.71 -3.82
C VAL A 158 4.97 6.47 -3.07
N GLU A 159 5.18 7.78 -2.83
CA GLU A 159 4.23 8.62 -2.12
C GLU A 159 2.88 8.77 -2.84
N VAL A 160 2.86 8.73 -4.18
CA VAL A 160 1.64 8.87 -5.00
C VAL A 160 0.90 7.55 -5.13
N GLU A 161 1.63 6.44 -5.12
CA GLU A 161 1.07 5.11 -5.36
C GLU A 161 0.23 4.60 -4.21
N ILE A 162 0.49 5.04 -2.98
CA ILE A 162 -0.32 4.67 -1.81
C ILE A 162 -1.81 5.00 -2.01
N ALA A 163 -2.10 6.06 -2.76
CA ALA A 163 -3.46 6.49 -3.04
C ALA A 163 -4.20 5.52 -3.97
N GLY A 164 -3.43 4.86 -4.83
CA GLY A 164 -3.91 3.75 -5.65
C GLY A 164 -4.08 2.45 -4.87
N GLU A 165 -3.73 2.38 -3.59
CA GLU A 165 -3.81 1.15 -2.78
C GLU A 165 -4.65 1.32 -1.50
N ALA A 166 -5.12 2.53 -1.18
CA ALA A 166 -5.88 2.83 0.02
C ALA A 166 -7.30 3.36 -0.26
N ASP A 167 -8.23 3.12 0.67
CA ASP A 167 -9.55 3.76 0.66
C ASP A 167 -9.46 5.22 1.10
N THR A 168 -8.64 5.49 2.12
CA THR A 168 -8.33 6.83 2.63
C THR A 168 -6.83 7.08 2.62
N THR A 169 -6.39 8.21 2.06
CA THR A 169 -4.96 8.58 2.02
C THR A 169 -4.65 9.76 2.93
N ILE A 170 -3.71 9.56 3.83
CA ILE A 170 -3.17 10.55 4.75
C ILE A 170 -1.83 11.06 4.23
N VAL A 171 -1.74 12.36 3.98
CA VAL A 171 -0.49 13.03 3.62
C VAL A 171 0.04 13.79 4.83
N VAL A 172 1.19 13.35 5.33
CA VAL A 172 1.87 13.91 6.50
C VAL A 172 2.94 14.91 6.06
N VAL A 173 2.82 16.14 6.53
CA VAL A 173 3.80 17.22 6.37
C VAL A 173 4.26 17.71 7.75
N ASN A 174 5.28 18.58 7.80
CA ASN A 174 5.70 19.25 9.05
C ASN A 174 5.65 20.77 8.92
N PRO A 175 5.63 21.51 10.04
CA PRO A 175 5.84 22.95 10.01
C PRO A 175 7.10 23.37 9.24
N GLY A 176 6.98 24.42 8.42
CA GLY A 176 8.08 24.96 7.62
C GLY A 176 8.37 24.17 6.33
N TRP A 177 7.47 23.27 5.93
CA TRP A 177 7.58 22.49 4.69
C TRP A 177 7.40 23.27 3.39
N GLY A 178 7.22 24.60 3.47
CA GLY A 178 6.81 25.49 2.37
C GLY A 178 7.48 25.20 1.03
N ASP A 179 8.81 25.07 0.99
CA ASP A 179 9.59 24.87 -0.25
C ASP A 179 9.44 23.46 -0.86
N THR A 180 9.34 22.43 -0.02
CA THR A 180 9.18 21.03 -0.47
C THR A 180 7.77 20.75 -0.98
N VAL A 181 6.75 21.37 -0.37
CA VAL A 181 5.37 21.36 -0.89
C VAL A 181 5.33 21.99 -2.28
N GLN A 182 6.08 23.08 -2.53
CA GLN A 182 6.06 23.71 -3.85
C GLN A 182 6.59 22.82 -4.97
N ALA A 183 7.55 21.95 -4.69
CA ALA A 183 8.14 21.05 -5.69
C ALA A 183 7.22 19.87 -6.05
N ASN A 184 6.43 19.35 -5.11
CA ASN A 184 5.52 18.20 -5.29
C ASN A 184 4.03 18.59 -5.26
N LYS A 185 3.73 19.88 -5.47
CA LYS A 185 2.45 20.58 -5.23
C LYS A 185 1.24 20.00 -5.95
N ALA A 186 1.41 19.39 -7.12
CA ALA A 186 0.30 18.81 -7.87
C ALA A 186 -0.03 17.40 -7.36
N GLY A 187 0.95 16.49 -7.34
CA GLY A 187 0.71 15.08 -7.02
C GLY A 187 0.23 14.82 -5.60
N LEU A 188 0.80 15.47 -4.58
CA LEU A 188 0.40 15.24 -3.19
C LEU A 188 -0.96 15.86 -2.83
N MET A 189 -1.32 16.98 -3.48
CA MET A 189 -2.61 17.63 -3.27
C MET A 189 -3.76 16.87 -3.91
N GLU A 190 -3.50 16.14 -4.99
CA GLU A 190 -4.50 15.35 -5.70
C GLU A 190 -4.90 14.09 -4.91
N ILE A 191 -3.93 13.47 -4.25
CA ILE A 191 -4.11 12.18 -3.58
C ILE A 191 -4.62 12.25 -2.14
N ALA A 192 -4.46 13.40 -1.47
CA ALA A 192 -4.78 13.50 -0.05
C ALA A 192 -6.30 13.49 0.17
N ASP A 193 -6.74 12.60 1.06
CA ASP A 193 -8.08 12.63 1.63
C ASP A 193 -8.06 13.28 3.02
N VAL A 194 -6.92 13.20 3.72
CA VAL A 194 -6.64 13.90 4.98
C VAL A 194 -5.22 14.45 4.94
N PHE A 195 -5.03 15.71 5.33
CA PHE A 195 -3.72 16.28 5.59
C PHE A 195 -3.40 16.24 7.07
N VAL A 196 -2.16 15.90 7.40
CA VAL A 196 -1.65 15.97 8.76
C VAL A 196 -0.42 16.87 8.80
N VAL A 197 -0.47 17.94 9.60
CA VAL A 197 0.70 18.75 9.94
C VAL A 197 1.26 18.23 11.26
N ASN A 198 2.21 17.30 11.18
CA ASN A 198 2.83 16.67 12.34
C ASN A 198 4.03 17.46 12.87
N LYS A 199 4.31 17.32 14.17
CA LYS A 199 5.25 18.16 14.93
C LYS A 199 4.74 19.60 15.07
N ALA A 200 3.45 19.75 15.35
CA ALA A 200 2.78 21.03 15.54
C ALA A 200 3.32 21.85 16.74
N ASP A 201 4.24 21.28 17.54
CA ASP A 201 5.04 21.99 18.54
C ASP A 201 6.12 22.91 17.93
N ARG A 202 6.36 22.84 16.61
CA ARG A 202 7.44 23.58 15.94
C ARG A 202 6.96 24.88 15.29
N SER A 203 7.89 25.82 15.14
CA SER A 203 7.69 27.07 14.41
C SER A 203 7.30 26.84 12.94
N GLY A 204 6.48 27.74 12.38
CA GLY A 204 6.00 27.66 10.99
C GLY A 204 4.70 26.85 10.82
N LEU A 205 4.06 26.43 11.92
CA LEU A 205 2.80 25.70 11.88
C LEU A 205 1.69 26.52 11.21
N GLU A 206 1.46 27.73 11.70
CA GLU A 206 0.37 28.61 11.23
C GLU A 206 0.50 28.90 9.73
N GLU A 207 1.72 29.20 9.27
CA GLU A 207 2.04 29.43 7.87
C GLU A 207 1.76 28.18 7.03
N THR A 208 2.20 27.00 7.48
CA THR A 208 1.99 25.73 6.77
C THR A 208 0.51 25.37 6.66
N VAL A 209 -0.26 25.56 7.73
CA VAL A 209 -1.71 25.33 7.73
C VAL A 209 -2.40 26.30 6.78
N ALA A 210 -2.08 27.60 6.86
CA ALA A 210 -2.65 28.61 5.98
C ALA A 210 -2.32 28.36 4.50
N ASP A 211 -1.11 27.87 4.21
CA ASP A 211 -0.69 27.48 2.87
C ASP A 211 -1.49 26.29 2.34
N LEU A 212 -1.66 25.23 3.13
CA LEU A 212 -2.47 24.07 2.75
C LEU A 212 -3.93 24.46 2.51
N GLU A 213 -4.52 25.23 3.42
CA GLU A 213 -5.90 25.72 3.30
C GLU A 213 -6.11 26.52 2.02
N ARG A 214 -5.15 27.38 1.66
CA ARG A 214 -5.17 28.14 0.40
C ARG A 214 -5.04 27.25 -0.83
N MET A 215 -4.21 26.21 -0.78
CA MET A 215 -4.11 25.27 -1.91
C MET A 215 -5.39 24.44 -2.06
N LEU A 216 -5.97 24.01 -0.93
CA LEU A 216 -7.23 23.27 -0.89
C LEU A 216 -8.41 24.10 -1.41
N SER A 217 -8.43 25.42 -1.20
CA SER A 217 -9.49 26.28 -1.73
C SER A 217 -9.42 26.48 -3.25
N LEU A 218 -8.26 26.19 -3.87
CA LEU A 218 -8.06 26.22 -5.31
C LEU A 218 -8.33 24.85 -5.98
N ARG A 219 -8.50 23.77 -5.19
CA ARG A 219 -8.83 22.44 -5.70
C ARG A 219 -10.22 22.47 -6.33
N THR A 220 -10.36 21.90 -7.52
CA THR A 220 -11.64 21.78 -8.22
C THR A 220 -11.93 20.30 -8.51
N GLY A 221 -13.22 19.93 -8.62
CA GLY A 221 -13.62 18.60 -9.08
C GLY A 221 -13.74 17.49 -8.03
N SER A 222 -13.56 17.78 -6.74
CA SER A 222 -13.85 16.86 -5.63
C SER A 222 -14.87 17.49 -4.68
N GLU A 223 -15.93 16.77 -4.34
CA GLU A 223 -16.89 17.19 -3.31
C GLU A 223 -16.31 17.05 -1.90
N TRP A 224 -15.39 16.10 -1.70
CA TRP A 224 -14.62 16.00 -0.47
C TRP A 224 -13.51 17.04 -0.43
N ARG A 225 -13.54 17.85 0.63
CA ARG A 225 -12.46 18.77 0.99
C ARG A 225 -11.63 18.16 2.13
N PRO A 226 -10.38 17.72 1.86
CA PRO A 226 -9.52 17.13 2.87
C PRO A 226 -9.35 18.03 4.10
N PRO A 227 -9.60 17.54 5.33
CA PRO A 227 -9.30 18.30 6.53
C PRO A 227 -7.79 18.37 6.76
N VAL A 228 -7.34 19.46 7.39
CA VAL A 228 -5.96 19.65 7.85
C VAL A 228 -5.92 19.44 9.36
N VAL A 229 -5.42 18.28 9.78
CA VAL A 229 -5.30 17.90 11.21
C VAL A 229 -3.90 18.21 11.71
N GLN A 230 -3.80 18.77 12.91
CA GLN A 230 -2.51 19.10 13.54
C GLN A 230 -2.17 18.03 14.57
N THR A 231 -0.94 17.50 14.55
CA THR A 231 -0.54 16.43 15.46
C THR A 231 0.83 16.66 16.08
N ILE A 232 1.02 16.13 17.28
CA ILE A 232 2.33 15.95 17.91
C ILE A 232 2.40 14.47 18.28
N ALA A 233 2.79 13.65 17.30
CA ALA A 233 2.71 12.20 17.39
C ALA A 233 3.44 11.61 18.60
N THR A 234 4.56 12.21 19.01
CA THR A 234 5.34 11.79 20.19
C THR A 234 4.59 11.95 21.51
N GLU A 235 3.56 12.80 21.55
CA GLU A 235 2.72 13.06 22.72
C GLU A 235 1.30 12.49 22.55
N GLY A 236 1.00 11.85 21.41
CA GLY A 236 -0.34 11.38 21.07
C GLY A 236 -1.37 12.48 20.79
N ARG A 237 -0.99 13.76 20.84
CA ARG A 237 -1.91 14.89 20.58
C ARG A 237 -2.32 14.93 19.10
N GLY A 238 -3.61 15.10 18.84
CA GLY A 238 -4.18 15.14 17.49
C GLY A 238 -4.57 13.76 16.94
N ALA A 239 -4.28 12.66 17.65
CA ALA A 239 -4.57 11.30 17.17
C ALA A 239 -6.09 11.02 17.10
N SER A 240 -6.86 11.49 18.09
CA SER A 240 -8.32 11.36 18.12
C SER A 240 -8.99 12.17 17.00
N GLU A 241 -8.51 13.38 16.76
CA GLU A 241 -8.97 14.23 15.66
C GLU A 241 -8.64 13.61 14.30
N LEU A 242 -7.45 13.03 14.15
CA LEU A 242 -7.06 12.30 12.94
C LEU A 242 -7.96 11.08 12.73
N TRP A 243 -8.21 10.31 13.78
CA TRP A 243 -9.08 9.14 13.71
C TRP A 243 -10.51 9.52 13.31
N SER A 244 -11.04 10.61 13.87
CA SER A 244 -12.34 11.15 13.48
C SER A 244 -12.37 11.58 12.01
N ALA A 245 -11.32 12.26 11.53
CA ALA A 245 -11.21 12.67 10.12
C ALA A 245 -11.20 11.48 9.15
N ILE A 246 -10.49 10.39 9.50
CA ILE A 246 -10.47 9.14 8.71
C ILE A 246 -11.88 8.53 8.64
N GLN A 247 -12.57 8.44 9.78
CA GLN A 247 -13.93 7.88 9.83
C GLN A 247 -14.92 8.72 9.02
N GLN A 248 -14.81 10.05 9.09
CA GLN A 248 -15.64 10.96 8.31
C GLN A 248 -15.42 10.78 6.80
N HIS A 249 -14.16 10.67 6.35
CA HIS A 249 -13.88 10.40 4.94
C HIS A 249 -14.41 9.03 4.51
N ASN A 250 -14.20 7.99 5.32
CA ASN A 250 -14.70 6.64 5.04
C ASN A 250 -16.23 6.64 4.89
N ALA A 251 -16.95 7.27 5.81
CA ALA A 251 -18.41 7.41 5.75
C ALA A 251 -18.86 8.18 4.50
N TRP A 252 -18.27 9.34 4.22
CA TRP A 252 -18.55 10.11 3.02
C TRP A 252 -18.30 9.29 1.74
N SER A 253 -17.20 8.54 1.69
CA SER A 253 -16.83 7.76 0.50
C SER A 253 -17.81 6.62 0.22
N LEU A 254 -18.34 5.98 1.27
CA LEU A 254 -19.38 4.94 1.19
C LEU A 254 -20.71 5.55 0.73
N GLU A 255 -21.11 6.68 1.31
CA GLU A 255 -22.39 7.34 0.98
C GLU A 255 -22.45 7.84 -0.47
N ASN A 256 -21.31 8.28 -1.03
CA ASN A 256 -21.25 8.86 -2.37
C ASN A 256 -20.75 7.86 -3.44
N GLY A 257 -20.55 6.58 -3.08
CA GLY A 257 -20.10 5.52 -4.00
C GLY A 257 -18.63 5.63 -4.45
N GLU A 258 -17.87 6.54 -3.84
CA GLU A 258 -16.45 6.74 -4.12
C GLU A 258 -15.61 5.56 -3.63
N PHE A 259 -16.03 4.93 -2.52
CA PHE A 259 -15.38 3.76 -1.95
C PHE A 259 -15.36 2.57 -2.92
N GLU A 260 -16.53 2.19 -3.45
CA GLU A 260 -16.66 1.12 -4.44
C GLU A 260 -15.96 1.47 -5.74
N ARG A 261 -16.06 2.73 -6.19
CA ARG A 261 -15.40 3.20 -7.41
C ARG A 261 -13.88 3.06 -7.31
N ARG A 262 -13.26 3.51 -6.22
CA ARG A 262 -11.82 3.39 -5.97
C ARG A 262 -11.40 1.91 -5.94
N ARG A 263 -12.12 1.06 -5.20
CA ARG A 263 -11.86 -0.38 -5.12
C ARG A 263 -11.95 -1.08 -6.47
N SER A 264 -12.98 -0.77 -7.26
CA SER A 264 -13.13 -1.33 -8.61
C SER A 264 -11.97 -0.95 -9.52
N LEU A 265 -11.46 0.28 -9.43
CA LEU A 265 -10.28 0.71 -10.18
C LEU A 265 -9.03 -0.04 -9.74
N ARG A 266 -8.84 -0.25 -8.43
CA ARG A 266 -7.71 -1.04 -7.91
C ARG A 266 -7.74 -2.48 -8.42
N LEU A 267 -8.92 -3.11 -8.41
CA LEU A 267 -9.10 -4.47 -8.92
C LEU A 267 -8.83 -4.57 -10.43
N ASP A 268 -9.26 -3.58 -11.23
CA ASP A 268 -8.93 -3.54 -12.67
C ASP A 268 -7.42 -3.41 -12.89
N GLN A 269 -6.76 -2.52 -12.13
CA GLN A 269 -5.31 -2.34 -12.20
C GLN A 269 -4.54 -3.60 -11.76
N GLU A 270 -4.99 -4.27 -10.70
CA GLU A 270 -4.44 -5.54 -10.24
C GLU A 270 -4.59 -6.63 -11.29
N LEU A 271 -5.79 -6.79 -11.87
CA LEU A 271 -6.03 -7.76 -12.94
C LEU A 271 -5.11 -7.52 -14.14
N ARG A 272 -4.95 -6.27 -14.57
CA ARG A 272 -4.02 -5.90 -15.65
C ARG A 272 -2.58 -6.27 -15.30
N ARG A 273 -2.14 -5.99 -14.07
CA ARG A 273 -0.80 -6.36 -13.59
C ARG A 273 -0.58 -7.87 -13.67
N VAL A 274 -1.54 -8.67 -13.19
CA VAL A 274 -1.47 -10.13 -13.22
C VAL A 274 -1.44 -10.65 -14.67
N VAL A 275 -2.31 -10.15 -15.55
CA VAL A 275 -2.33 -10.55 -16.97
C VAL A 275 -0.99 -10.23 -17.64
N ASN A 276 -0.44 -9.04 -17.41
CA ASN A 276 0.86 -8.65 -17.96
C ASN A 276 1.99 -9.54 -17.45
N ALA A 277 1.99 -9.89 -16.15
CA ALA A 277 2.98 -10.79 -15.58
C ALA A 277 2.91 -12.20 -16.19
N LEU A 278 1.69 -12.73 -16.38
CA LEU A 278 1.49 -14.04 -17.02
C LEU A 278 1.94 -14.03 -18.50
N MET A 279 1.64 -12.95 -19.22
CA MET A 279 2.10 -12.78 -20.61
C MET A 279 3.62 -12.68 -20.70
N ALA A 280 4.27 -11.93 -19.79
CA ALA A 280 5.72 -11.83 -19.74
C ALA A 280 6.37 -13.20 -19.45
N ALA A 281 5.83 -13.97 -18.50
CA ALA A 281 6.31 -15.32 -18.22
C ALA A 281 6.19 -16.25 -19.44
N LYS A 282 5.09 -16.16 -20.19
CA LYS A 282 4.91 -16.93 -21.43
C LYS A 282 5.90 -16.51 -22.52
N VAL A 283 6.22 -15.23 -22.64
CA VAL A 283 7.24 -14.74 -23.57
C VAL A 283 8.63 -15.25 -23.20
N GLU A 284 8.96 -15.30 -21.90
CA GLU A 284 10.23 -15.86 -21.41
C GLU A 284 10.36 -17.35 -21.79
N GLU A 285 9.30 -18.13 -21.61
CA GLU A 285 9.26 -19.54 -22.01
C GLU A 285 9.47 -19.71 -23.53
N LEU A 286 8.77 -18.91 -24.34
CA LEU A 286 8.95 -18.90 -25.80
C LEU A 286 10.37 -18.51 -26.22
N SER A 287 11.01 -17.62 -25.46
CA SER A 287 12.36 -17.12 -25.74
C SER A 287 13.45 -18.20 -25.65
N GLY A 288 13.16 -19.32 -24.99
CA GLY A 288 14.03 -20.50 -24.93
C GLY A 288 13.96 -21.42 -26.15
N GLY A 289 12.98 -21.24 -27.05
CA GLY A 289 12.72 -22.18 -28.14
C GLY A 289 13.45 -21.90 -29.47
N ASP A 290 13.49 -22.92 -30.34
CA ASP A 290 14.10 -22.82 -31.69
C ASP A 290 13.44 -21.77 -32.58
N ALA A 291 12.13 -21.52 -32.39
CA ALA A 291 11.40 -20.47 -33.11
C ALA A 291 11.94 -19.08 -32.76
N TRP A 292 12.23 -18.82 -31.48
CA TRP A 292 12.80 -17.56 -31.02
C TRP A 292 14.21 -17.36 -31.56
N GLN A 293 15.05 -18.39 -31.54
CA GLN A 293 16.41 -18.29 -32.09
C GLN A 293 16.39 -17.96 -33.59
N ARG A 294 15.50 -18.60 -34.36
CA ARG A 294 15.31 -18.27 -35.78
C ARG A 294 14.87 -16.83 -35.98
N ALA A 295 13.84 -16.39 -35.26
CA ALA A 295 13.35 -15.01 -35.33
C ALA A 295 14.46 -14.01 -34.98
N ARG A 296 15.24 -14.28 -33.93
CA ARG A 296 16.39 -13.46 -33.52
C ARG A 296 17.45 -13.38 -34.63
N SER A 297 17.77 -14.50 -35.29
CA SER A 297 18.72 -14.53 -36.40
C SER A 297 18.24 -13.70 -37.59
N GLU A 298 16.97 -13.82 -37.98
CA GLU A 298 16.38 -13.05 -39.08
C GLU A 298 16.35 -11.54 -38.78
N VAL A 299 16.04 -11.16 -37.53
CA VAL A 299 16.09 -9.77 -37.08
C VAL A 299 17.53 -9.24 -37.07
N ALA A 300 18.48 -10.01 -36.56
CA ALA A 300 19.89 -9.63 -36.53
C ALA A 300 20.48 -9.46 -37.94
N ALA A 301 20.06 -10.31 -38.88
CA ALA A 301 20.39 -10.22 -40.30
C ALA A 301 19.65 -9.08 -41.04
N ARG A 302 18.68 -8.42 -40.38
CA ARG A 302 17.79 -7.39 -40.95
C ARG A 302 16.92 -7.87 -42.11
N HIS A 303 16.60 -9.16 -42.17
CA HIS A 303 15.67 -9.71 -43.16
C HIS A 303 14.21 -9.41 -42.83
N VAL A 304 13.90 -9.34 -41.53
CA VAL A 304 12.60 -8.92 -40.99
C VAL A 304 12.84 -7.91 -39.86
N ASP A 305 11.87 -7.03 -39.64
CA ASP A 305 11.89 -6.12 -38.50
C ASP A 305 11.36 -6.81 -37.22
N PRO A 306 11.64 -6.26 -36.02
CA PRO A 306 11.19 -6.85 -34.76
C PRO A 306 9.67 -7.05 -34.62
N TRP A 307 8.83 -6.19 -35.20
CA TRP A 307 7.38 -6.33 -35.10
C TRP A 307 6.87 -7.49 -35.94
N THR A 308 7.37 -7.63 -37.17
CA THR A 308 7.01 -8.76 -38.05
C THR A 308 7.44 -10.09 -37.42
N ALA A 309 8.66 -10.16 -36.86
CA ALA A 309 9.14 -11.34 -36.17
C ALA A 309 8.30 -11.68 -34.92
N ALA A 310 7.93 -10.68 -34.12
CA ALA A 310 7.09 -10.87 -32.93
C ALA A 310 5.68 -11.36 -33.29
N ASN A 311 5.05 -10.81 -34.33
CA ASN A 311 3.73 -11.27 -34.79
C ASN A 311 3.78 -12.73 -35.25
N ALA A 312 4.85 -13.15 -35.93
CA ALA A 312 5.03 -14.54 -36.34
C ALA A 312 5.26 -15.50 -35.15
N LEU A 313 5.86 -15.02 -34.06
CA LEU A 313 6.05 -15.79 -32.83
C LEU A 313 4.77 -15.93 -32.00
N LEU A 314 3.83 -14.98 -32.13
CA LEU A 314 2.58 -14.92 -31.36
C LEU A 314 1.36 -15.52 -32.08
N ALA A 315 1.49 -15.82 -33.38
CA ALA A 315 0.45 -16.44 -34.21
C ALA A 315 0.37 -17.96 -33.98
#